data_AF-F5RIY4-F1
#
_entry.id   AF-F5RIY4-F1
#
_cell.length_a   1.000
_cell.length_b   1.000
_cell.length_c   1.000
_cell.angle_alpha   90.00
_cell.angle_beta   90.00
_cell.angle_gamma   90.00
#
_symmetry.space_group_name_H-M   'P 1'
#
loop_
_entity.id
_entity.type
_entity.pdbx_description
1 polymer ?
#
loop_
_entity_poly.entity_id
_entity_poly.type
_entity_poly.pdbx_seq_one_letter_code
_entity_poly.pdbx_strand_id
1 'polypeptide(L)' 'MQRARAGETTEEMRIVAEEERVTPEFVREGVAAGRIAIPAHMDTANRYP' A
#
# COMPACT_ATOMS: atom_id res chain seq x y z
N MET A 1 5.69 6.09 1.28
CA MET A 1 5.56 6.63 2.66
C MET A 1 4.84 7.98 2.73
N GLN A 2 5.24 9.02 1.98
CA GLN A 2 4.61 10.36 2.10
C GLN A 2 3.10 10.39 1.75
N ARG A 3 2.64 9.63 0.75
CA ARG A 3 1.21 9.61 0.33
C ARG A 3 0.27 8.97 1.36
N ALA A 4 0.69 7.88 1.99
CA ALA A 4 -0.07 7.23 3.07
C ALA A 4 -0.30 8.15 4.27
N ARG A 5 0.74 8.91 4.65
CA ARG A 5 0.68 9.91 5.72
C ARG A 5 -0.16 11.13 5.35
N ALA A 6 -0.36 11.40 4.06
CA ALA A 6 -1.26 12.42 3.55
C ALA A 6 -2.74 11.97 3.52
N GLY A 7 -3.04 10.71 3.91
CA GLY A 7 -4.40 10.17 3.95
C GLY A 7 -4.88 9.60 2.62
N GLU A 8 -4.06 9.63 1.57
CA GLU A 8 -4.38 9.08 0.25
C GLU A 8 -4.14 7.56 0.22
N THR A 9 -5.19 6.81 -0.08
CA THR A 9 -5.10 5.38 -0.38
C THR A 9 -4.55 5.21 -1.80
N THR A 10 -3.34 4.68 -1.93
CA THR A 10 -2.72 4.43 -3.25
C THR A 10 -3.18 3.10 -3.83
N GLU A 11 -3.00 2.91 -5.14
CA GLU A 11 -3.39 1.68 -5.82
C GLU A 11 -2.63 0.46 -5.27
N GLU A 12 -1.37 0.64 -4.88
CA GLU A 12 -0.59 -0.39 -4.21
C GLU A 12 -1.25 -0.87 -2.90
N MET A 13 -1.87 0.05 -2.15
CA MET A 13 -2.57 -0.32 -0.92
C MET A 13 -3.84 -1.11 -1.20
N ARG A 14 -4.52 -0.84 -2.33
CA ARG A 14 -5.69 -1.64 -2.74
C ARG A 14 -5.28 -3.04 -3.14
N ILE A 15 -4.25 -3.18 -3.97
CA ILE A 15 -3.74 -4.48 -4.41
C ILE A 15 -3.34 -5.33 -3.20
N VAL A 16 -2.53 -4.77 -2.29
CA VAL A 16 -2.12 -5.47 -1.06
C VAL A 16 -3.32 -5.79 -0.18
N ALA A 17 -4.32 -4.90 -0.09
CA ALA A 17 -5.53 -5.16 0.68
C ALA A 17 -6.35 -6.33 0.11
N GLU A 18 -6.49 -6.41 -1.22
CA GLU A 18 -7.17 -7.53 -1.88
C GLU A 18 -6.42 -8.85 -1.72
N GLU A 19 -5.09 -8.83 -1.89
CA GLU A 19 -4.24 -10.02 -1.78
C GLU A 19 -4.25 -10.60 -0.36
N GLU A 20 -4.10 -9.74 0.65
CA GLU A 20 -4.11 -10.11 2.06
C GLU A 20 -5.54 -10.22 2.64
N ARG A 21 -6.58 -9.97 1.82
CA ARG A 21 -8.01 -9.96 2.20
C ARG A 21 -8.30 -9.08 3.42
N VAL A 22 -7.62 -7.95 3.50
CA VAL A 22 -7.84 -6.91 4.51
C VAL A 22 -8.49 -5.69 3.86
N THR A 23 -8.88 -4.70 4.66
CA THR A 23 -9.42 -3.46 4.10
C THR A 23 -8.28 -2.52 3.66
N PRO A 24 -8.47 -1.74 2.57
CA PRO A 24 -7.51 -0.71 2.17
C PRO A 24 -7.22 0.30 3.29
N GLU A 25 -8.19 0.57 4.14
CA GLU A 25 -8.06 1.44 5.32
C GLU A 25 -7.10 0.85 6.35
N PHE A 26 -7.17 -0.47 6.60
CA PHE A 26 -6.25 -1.16 7.52
C PHE A 26 -4.81 -1.08 7.02
N VAL A 27 -4.61 -1.28 5.71
CA VAL A 27 -3.30 -1.14 5.07
C VAL A 27 -2.80 0.30 5.18
N ARG A 28 -3.65 1.28 4.85
CA ARG A 28 -3.31 2.71 4.96
C ARG A 28 -2.89 3.09 6.38
N GLU A 29 -3.66 2.68 7.39
CA GLU A 29 -3.36 2.96 8.80
C GLU A 29 -2.05 2.30 9.25
N GLY A 30 -1.82 1.05 8.83
CA GLY A 30 -0.57 0.36 9.10
C GLY A 30 0.63 1.05 8.45
N VAL A 31 0.50 1.53 7.22
CA VAL A 31 1.56 2.26 6.51
C VAL A 31 1.78 3.64 7.13
N ALA A 32 0.72 4.37 7.49
CA ALA A 32 0.82 5.66 8.16
C ALA A 32 1.50 5.54 9.53
N ALA A 33 1.16 4.49 10.29
CA ALA A 33 1.78 4.15 11.58
C ALA A 33 3.19 3.57 11.45
N GLY A 34 3.68 3.30 10.23
CA GLY A 34 4.98 2.66 10.00
C GLY A 34 5.06 1.19 10.41
N ARG A 35 3.91 0.53 10.65
CA ARG A 35 3.80 -0.90 10.97
C ARG A 35 3.78 -1.79 9.73
N ILE A 36 3.25 -1.26 8.62
CA ILE A 36 3.19 -1.95 7.33
C ILE A 36 4.11 -1.21 6.36
N ALA A 37 5.01 -1.95 5.70
CA ALA A 37 5.84 -1.43 4.62
C ALA A 37 5.43 -2.12 3.32
N ILE A 38 4.98 -1.34 2.34
CA ILE A 38 4.71 -1.85 1.00
C ILE A 38 5.93 -1.55 0.13
N PRO A 39 6.69 -2.57 -0.30
CA PRO A 39 7.81 -2.37 -1.21
C PRO A 39 7.27 -1.98 -2.59
N ALA A 40 7.21 -0.68 -2.84
CA ALA A 40 6.87 -0.13 -4.15
C ALA A 40 8.17 0.13 -4.92
N HIS A 41 8.52 -0.76 -5.85
CA HIS A 41 9.58 -0.47 -6.82
C HIS A 41 9.08 0.65 -7.75
N MET A 42 9.87 1.73 -7.89
CA MET A 42 9.50 2.87 -8.75
C MET A 42 9.59 2.53 -10.24
N ASP A 43 10.30 1.46 -10.60
CA ASP A 43 10.30 0.88 -11.94
C ASP A 43 9.03 0.03 -12.13
N THR A 44 8.04 0.67 -12.75
CA THR A 44 6.69 0.14 -12.99
C THR A 44 6.64 -0.91 -14.10
N ALA A 45 7.71 -1.68 -14.32
CA ALA A 45 7.82 -2.61 -15.46
C ALA A 45 7.51 -4.08 -15.11
N ASN A 46 7.51 -4.44 -13.82
CA ASN A 46 7.36 -5.84 -13.42
C ASN A 46 6.49 -5.98 -12.17
N ARG A 47 5.22 -5.60 -12.29
CA ARG A 47 4.24 -5.77 -11.21
C ARG A 47 3.33 -6.94 -11.58
N TYR A 48 3.85 -8.15 -11.31
CA TYR A 48 3.21 -9.48 -11.43
C TYR A 48 2.79 -9.92 -12.86
N PRO A 49 3.28 -11.05 -13.40
CA PRO A 49 2.60 -11.77 -14.48
C PRO A 49 1.33 -12.50 -13.98
#